data_AF-A0AB34YZ82-F1
#
_entry.id   AF-A0AB34YZ82-F1
#
_cell.length_a   1.000
_cell.length_b   1.000
_cell.length_c   1.000
_cell.angle_alpha   90.00
_cell.angle_beta   90.00
_cell.angle_gamma   90.00
#
_symmetry.space_group_name_H-M   'P 1'
#
loop_
_entity.id
_entity.type
_entity.pdbx_description
1 polymer ?
#
loop_
_entity_poly.entity_id
_entity_poly.type
_entity_poly.pdbx_seq_one_letter_code
_entity_poly.pdbx_strand_id
1 'polypeptide(L)'
;MSASNKATNGRKSLTLHDQKLDAGRGGDLHQLAEDKTPVMTTAQGGPVSDDLNTLKVGARGPTLIEDFHFREKIFHFDHERIPERVVHARGYGAHGYFETTKSLSEYTRADIFQRVGEKTPVFVR
;
A
#
# COMPACT_ATOMS: atom_id res chain seq x y z
N MET A 1 26.19 -24.96 31.82
CA MET A 1 26.29 -23.49 31.95
C MET A 1 26.77 -22.91 30.64
N SER A 2 25.91 -22.18 29.93
CA SER A 2 26.30 -21.21 28.90
C SER A 2 25.06 -20.36 28.62
N ALA A 3 24.93 -19.29 29.41
CA ALA A 3 23.88 -18.31 29.20
C ALA A 3 24.25 -17.50 27.95
N SER A 4 23.46 -17.64 26.89
CA SER A 4 23.56 -16.80 25.70
C SER A 4 23.24 -15.35 26.11
N ASN A 5 24.26 -14.51 26.09
CA ASN A 5 24.19 -13.13 26.51
C ASN A 5 23.44 -12.32 25.43
N LYS A 6 22.12 -12.16 25.62
CA LYS A 6 21.28 -11.28 24.79
C LYS A 6 21.76 -9.85 25.03
N ALA A 7 22.55 -9.30 24.11
CA ALA A 7 22.92 -7.90 24.13
C ALA A 7 21.64 -7.05 24.13
N THR A 8 21.31 -6.47 25.28
CA THR A 8 20.20 -5.53 25.44
C THR A 8 20.56 -4.25 24.71
N ASN A 9 20.18 -4.17 23.44
CA ASN A 9 20.40 -2.98 22.63
C ASN A 9 19.52 -1.86 23.22
N GLY A 10 20.14 -0.87 23.85
CA GLY A 10 19.48 0.21 24.60
C GLY A 10 18.73 1.21 23.72
N ARG A 11 17.75 0.76 22.95
CA ARG A 11 16.81 1.61 22.23
C ARG A 11 15.67 1.99 23.17
N LYS A 12 15.39 3.29 23.27
CA LYS A 12 14.28 3.79 24.09
C LYS A 12 13.02 3.73 23.23
N SER A 13 12.07 2.88 23.61
CA SER A 13 10.75 2.86 22.97
C SER A 13 9.99 4.14 23.35
N LEU A 14 9.49 4.85 22.34
CA LEU A 14 8.71 6.08 22.45
C LEU A 14 7.33 5.83 21.85
N THR A 15 6.29 6.21 22.57
CA THR A 15 4.92 6.22 22.05
C THR A 15 4.62 7.60 21.51
N LEU A 16 4.40 7.71 20.19
CA LEU A 16 3.96 8.93 19.53
C LEU A 16 2.56 8.70 18.98
N HIS A 17 1.55 9.36 19.57
CA HIS A 17 0.13 9.10 19.32
C HIS A 17 -0.19 7.59 19.44
N ASP A 18 -0.60 6.95 18.36
CA ASP A 18 -0.99 5.55 18.31
C ASP A 18 0.16 4.61 17.93
N GLN A 19 1.37 5.13 17.70
CA GLN A 19 2.52 4.37 17.21
C GLN A 19 3.58 4.19 18.29
N LYS A 20 4.10 2.97 18.41
CA LYS A 20 5.31 2.67 19.19
C LYS A 20 6.51 2.67 18.26
N LEU A 21 7.47 3.53 18.53
CA LEU A 21 8.66 3.73 17.71
C LEU A 21 9.90 3.58 18.58
N ASP A 22 10.97 3.06 18.01
CA ASP A 22 12.24 2.93 18.74
C ASP A 22 13.13 4.14 18.44
N ALA A 23 13.58 4.83 19.48
CA ALA A 23 14.58 5.88 19.34
C ALA A 23 15.96 5.28 19.08
N GLY A 24 16.56 5.66 17.96
CA GLY A 24 17.95 5.42 17.61
C GLY A 24 18.90 6.25 18.48
N ARG A 25 20.19 5.94 18.41
CA ARG A 25 21.24 6.62 19.21
C ARG A 25 21.33 8.13 18.90
N GLY A 26 20.91 8.55 17.72
CA GLY A 26 20.86 9.96 17.29
C GLY A 26 19.59 10.70 17.67
N GLY A 27 18.61 10.04 18.31
CA GLY A 27 17.28 10.59 18.57
C GLY A 27 16.28 10.39 17.42
N ASP A 28 16.72 9.80 16.30
CA ASP A 28 15.87 9.45 15.16
C ASP A 28 14.90 8.32 15.53
N LEU A 29 13.69 8.36 14.98
CA LEU A 29 12.66 7.35 15.22
C LEU A 29 12.75 6.28 14.16
N HIS A 30 12.74 5.01 14.58
CA HIS A 30 12.70 3.87 13.69
C HIS A 30 11.37 3.13 13.86
N GLN A 31 10.75 2.81 12.73
CA GLN A 31 9.60 1.91 12.68
C GLN A 31 10.11 0.48 12.52
N LEU A 32 9.72 -0.41 13.42
CA LEU A 32 9.98 -1.84 13.33
C LEU A 32 8.65 -2.58 13.16
N ALA A 33 8.67 -3.67 12.39
CA ALA A 33 7.52 -4.55 12.28
C ALA A 33 7.28 -5.24 13.64
N GLU A 34 6.08 -5.08 14.20
CA GLU A 34 5.64 -5.81 15.39
C GLU A 34 5.15 -7.22 15.01
N ASP A 35 5.12 -8.16 15.97
CA ASP A 35 4.91 -9.60 15.73
C ASP A 35 3.76 -9.98 14.76
N LYS A 36 2.63 -9.26 14.81
CA LYS A 36 1.45 -9.54 13.97
C LYS A 36 1.44 -8.78 12.65
N THR A 37 2.39 -7.88 12.43
CA THR A 37 2.47 -7.02 11.25
C THR A 37 3.52 -7.59 10.31
N PRO A 38 3.17 -7.87 9.04
CA PRO A 38 4.16 -8.28 8.05
C PRO A 38 5.30 -7.26 7.94
N VAL A 39 6.52 -7.76 7.74
CA VAL A 39 7.69 -6.90 7.52
C VAL A 39 7.47 -6.09 6.24
N MET A 40 7.70 -4.78 6.31
CA MET A 40 7.66 -3.92 5.13
C MET A 40 8.74 -4.36 4.14
N THR A 41 8.41 -4.42 2.86
CA THR A 41 9.34 -4.84 1.82
C THR A 41 9.38 -3.82 0.68
N THR A 42 10.48 -3.80 -0.05
CA THR A 42 10.54 -3.14 -1.36
C THR A 42 9.70 -3.91 -2.38
N ALA A 43 9.45 -3.34 -3.56
CA ALA A 43 8.71 -4.02 -4.62
C ALA A 43 9.42 -5.29 -5.13
N GLN A 44 10.73 -5.43 -4.93
CA GLN A 44 11.49 -6.64 -5.23
C GLN A 44 11.51 -7.64 -4.06
N GLY A 45 10.76 -7.36 -2.98
CA GLY A 45 10.61 -8.25 -1.82
C GLY A 45 11.75 -8.17 -0.81
N GLY A 46 12.64 -7.18 -0.92
CA GLY A 46 13.71 -6.96 0.06
C GLY A 46 13.14 -6.40 1.37
N PRO A 47 13.45 -6.97 2.56
CA PRO A 47 12.94 -6.45 3.82
C PRO A 47 13.51 -5.06 4.13
N VAL A 48 12.63 -4.14 4.51
CA VAL A 48 12.96 -2.76 4.89
C VAL A 48 13.09 -2.70 6.41
N SER A 49 14.27 -2.28 6.89
CA SER A 49 14.55 -2.17 8.33
C SER A 49 14.05 -0.86 8.94
N ASP A 50 14.02 0.21 8.16
CA ASP A 50 13.58 1.54 8.58
C ASP A 50 13.07 2.33 7.38
N ASP A 51 11.85 2.85 7.49
CA ASP A 51 11.17 3.62 6.44
C ASP A 51 10.93 5.09 6.83
N LEU A 52 11.34 5.48 8.04
CA LEU A 52 11.18 6.85 8.55
C LEU A 52 12.38 7.75 8.24
N ASN A 53 13.55 7.15 7.98
CA ASN A 53 14.79 7.87 7.77
C ASN A 53 15.42 7.51 6.43
N THR A 54 16.05 8.51 5.82
CA THR A 54 16.91 8.30 4.65
C THR A 54 18.33 7.95 5.08
N LEU A 55 19.02 7.14 4.28
CA LEU A 55 20.44 6.86 4.46
C LEU A 55 21.28 8.13 4.24
N LYS A 56 22.11 8.48 5.23
CA LYS A 56 22.92 9.70 5.27
C LYS A 56 24.35 9.43 5.73
N VAL A 57 25.27 10.32 5.37
CA VAL A 57 26.65 10.33 5.90
C VAL A 57 26.66 10.96 7.30
N GLY A 58 26.39 10.14 8.32
CA GLY A 58 26.26 10.60 9.70
C GLY A 58 24.90 11.23 10.00
N ALA A 59 24.59 11.45 11.29
CA ALA A 59 23.24 11.80 11.76
C ALA A 59 22.66 13.09 11.13
N ARG A 60 23.53 14.07 10.83
CA ARG A 60 23.12 15.36 10.24
C ARG A 60 23.81 15.64 8.91
N GLY A 61 24.32 14.60 8.25
CA GLY A 61 24.98 14.74 6.96
C GLY A 61 24.03 14.66 5.76
N PRO A 62 24.58 14.74 4.54
CA PRO A 62 23.81 14.64 3.31
C PRO A 62 23.27 13.22 3.09
N THR A 63 22.16 13.13 2.37
CA THR A 63 21.57 11.88 1.88
C THR A 63 22.43 11.22 0.81
N LEU A 64 22.51 9.89 0.83
CA LEU A 64 23.24 9.10 -0.16
C LEU A 64 22.35 8.64 -1.32
N ILE A 65 22.87 8.69 -2.54
CA ILE A 65 22.17 8.22 -3.75
C ILE A 65 22.03 6.69 -3.78
N GLU A 66 22.87 5.97 -3.05
CA GLU A 66 22.82 4.51 -2.97
C GLU A 66 21.60 3.99 -2.20
N ASP A 67 20.85 4.87 -1.52
CA ASP A 67 19.59 4.54 -0.87
C ASP A 67 18.53 4.13 -1.91
N PHE A 68 18.50 2.84 -2.23
CA PHE A 68 17.59 2.29 -3.23
C PHE A 68 16.16 2.25 -2.72
N HIS A 69 15.95 1.96 -1.44
CA HIS A 69 14.62 1.92 -0.80
C HIS A 69 13.94 3.29 -0.88
N PHE A 70 14.64 4.35 -0.46
CA PHE A 70 14.12 5.71 -0.55
C PHE A 70 13.79 6.12 -1.99
N ARG A 71 14.73 5.87 -2.93
CA ARG A 71 14.53 6.23 -4.34
C ARG A 71 13.34 5.50 -4.94
N GLU A 72 13.19 4.23 -4.65
CA GLU A 72 12.08 3.42 -5.15
C GLU A 72 10.73 3.95 -4.66
N LYS A 73 10.62 4.23 -3.35
CA LYS A 73 9.40 4.77 -2.74
C LYS A 73 9.00 6.12 -3.36
N ILE A 74 9.96 7.04 -3.48
CA ILE A 74 9.71 8.37 -4.06
C ILE A 74 9.43 8.26 -5.57
N PHE A 75 10.14 7.39 -6.28
CA PHE A 75 9.89 7.17 -7.70
C PHE A 75 8.46 6.66 -7.96
N HIS A 76 7.97 5.74 -7.13
CA HIS A 76 6.59 5.27 -7.24
C HIS A 76 5.59 6.41 -6.98
N PHE A 77 5.82 7.21 -5.93
CA PHE A 77 5.01 8.37 -5.58
C PHE A 77 4.95 9.42 -6.71
N ASP A 78 6.11 9.79 -7.27
CA ASP A 78 6.22 10.77 -8.34
C ASP A 78 5.45 10.34 -9.61
N HIS A 79 5.23 9.03 -9.80
CA HIS A 79 4.56 8.45 -10.96
C HIS A 79 3.15 7.89 -10.65
N GLU A 80 2.53 8.27 -9.53
CA GLU A 80 1.16 7.84 -9.19
C GLU A 80 0.11 8.38 -10.17
N ARG A 81 0.40 9.51 -10.83
CA ARG A 81 -0.55 10.19 -11.70
C ARG A 81 -0.48 9.63 -13.12
N ILE A 82 -1.59 9.01 -13.54
CA ILE A 82 -1.86 8.70 -14.94
C ILE A 82 -2.72 9.80 -15.59
N PRO A 83 -2.66 9.98 -16.92
CA PRO A 83 -3.51 10.94 -17.61
C PRO A 83 -4.99 10.71 -17.32
N GLU A 84 -5.74 11.79 -17.11
CA GLU A 84 -7.19 11.72 -16.99
C GLU A 84 -7.86 11.46 -18.36
N ARG A 85 -9.13 11.04 -18.34
CA ARG A 85 -9.91 10.87 -19.57
C ARG A 85 -10.13 12.24 -20.21
N VAL A 86 -9.97 12.35 -21.53
CA VAL A 86 -10.17 13.60 -22.31
C VAL A 86 -11.52 14.26 -22.02
N VAL A 87 -12.57 13.45 -21.85
CA VAL A 87 -13.91 13.87 -21.41
C VAL A 87 -14.42 12.90 -20.34
N HIS A 88 -15.39 13.33 -19.52
CA HIS A 88 -15.88 12.56 -18.37
C HIS A 88 -14.76 12.16 -17.39
N ALA A 89 -13.80 13.06 -17.17
CA ALA A 89 -12.68 12.88 -16.23
C ALA A 89 -13.20 12.65 -14.80
N ARG A 90 -14.14 13.49 -14.36
CA ARG A 90 -14.83 13.33 -13.07
C ARG A 90 -16.00 12.36 -13.19
N GLY A 91 -15.99 11.31 -12.37
CA GLY A 91 -17.06 10.31 -12.29
C GLY A 91 -16.82 9.40 -11.08
N TYR A 92 -17.82 8.60 -10.72
CA TYR A 92 -17.78 7.72 -9.55
C TYR A 92 -18.33 6.34 -9.93
N GLY A 93 -17.63 5.29 -9.49
CA GLY A 93 -17.98 3.91 -9.82
C GLY A 93 -18.86 3.24 -8.76
N ALA A 94 -19.82 2.42 -9.18
CA ALA A 94 -20.53 1.49 -8.30
C ALA A 94 -20.74 0.13 -8.99
N HIS A 95 -20.61 -0.94 -8.22
CA HIS A 95 -20.96 -2.30 -8.64
C HIS A 95 -22.41 -2.60 -8.30
N GLY A 96 -23.05 -3.41 -9.14
CA GLY A 96 -24.40 -3.90 -8.90
C GLY A 96 -24.72 -5.06 -9.83
N TYR A 97 -26.01 -5.31 -10.01
CA TYR A 97 -26.50 -6.26 -11.00
C TYR A 97 -27.67 -5.66 -11.75
N PHE A 98 -27.77 -6.02 -13.01
CA PHE A 98 -28.98 -5.85 -13.81
C PHE A 98 -29.82 -7.12 -13.70
N GLU A 99 -31.15 -7.00 -13.56
CA GLU A 99 -32.06 -8.14 -13.50
C GLU A 99 -33.09 -8.07 -14.63
N THR A 100 -33.21 -9.14 -15.42
CA THR A 100 -34.20 -9.23 -16.50
C THR A 100 -35.57 -9.57 -15.93
N THR A 101 -36.49 -8.61 -15.92
CA THR A 101 -37.86 -8.80 -15.38
C THR A 101 -38.82 -9.46 -16.36
N LYS A 102 -38.57 -9.31 -17.67
CA LYS A 102 -39.34 -9.94 -18.75
C LYS A 102 -38.39 -10.36 -19.87
N SER A 103 -38.59 -11.57 -20.40
CA SER A 103 -37.82 -12.07 -21.55
C SER A 103 -38.10 -11.20 -22.78
N LEU A 104 -37.02 -10.81 -23.47
CA LEU A 104 -37.07 -10.08 -24.74
C LEU A 104 -36.66 -10.97 -25.94
N SER A 105 -36.76 -12.29 -25.79
CA SER A 105 -36.35 -13.28 -26.81
C SER A 105 -37.03 -13.08 -28.18
N GLU A 106 -38.22 -12.49 -28.20
CA GLU A 106 -38.94 -12.11 -29.42
C GLU A 106 -38.22 -11.03 -30.24
N TYR A 107 -37.52 -10.10 -29.56
CA TYR A 107 -36.91 -8.92 -30.18
C TYR A 107 -35.39 -9.02 -30.31
N THR A 108 -34.74 -9.72 -29.39
CA THR A 108 -33.28 -9.80 -29.33
C THR A 108 -32.81 -11.18 -28.93
N ARG A 109 -31.62 -11.56 -29.44
CA ARG A 109 -30.90 -12.79 -29.07
C ARG A 109 -29.79 -12.53 -28.06
N ALA A 110 -29.66 -11.30 -27.54
CA ALA A 110 -28.67 -10.98 -26.53
C ALA A 110 -28.95 -11.79 -25.25
N ASP A 111 -27.95 -12.53 -24.79
CA ASP A 111 -28.08 -13.55 -23.73
C ASP A 111 -28.65 -12.97 -22.42
N ILE A 112 -28.20 -11.77 -22.05
CA ILE A 112 -28.62 -11.07 -20.82
C ILE A 112 -30.12 -10.80 -20.73
N PHE A 113 -30.87 -10.83 -21.84
CA PHE A 113 -32.31 -10.52 -21.88
C PHE A 113 -33.18 -11.77 -22.14
N GLN A 114 -32.61 -12.97 -22.17
CA GLN A 114 -33.34 -14.18 -22.54
C GLN A 114 -34.16 -14.73 -21.38
N ARG A 115 -33.60 -14.76 -20.17
CA ARG A 115 -34.17 -15.48 -19.02
C ARG A 115 -34.67 -14.49 -17.98
N VAL A 116 -35.91 -14.69 -17.51
CA VAL A 116 -36.51 -13.87 -16.44
C VAL A 116 -35.85 -14.18 -15.10
N GLY A 117 -35.54 -13.16 -14.31
CA GLY A 117 -34.85 -13.25 -13.02
C GLY A 117 -33.34 -13.41 -13.13
N GLU A 118 -32.78 -13.40 -14.35
CA GLU A 118 -31.33 -13.48 -14.54
C GLU A 118 -30.65 -12.21 -14.06
N LYS A 119 -29.66 -12.37 -13.17
CA LYS A 119 -28.84 -11.29 -12.62
C LYS A 119 -27.49 -11.24 -13.31
N THR A 120 -27.26 -10.19 -14.09
CA THR A 120 -25.99 -9.93 -14.76
C THR A 120 -25.19 -8.91 -13.94
N PRO A 121 -23.96 -9.24 -13.47
CA PRO A 121 -23.10 -8.27 -12.79
C PRO A 121 -22.79 -7.08 -13.68
N VAL A 122 -22.91 -5.87 -13.14
CA VAL A 122 -22.61 -4.63 -13.86
C VAL A 122 -21.74 -3.71 -13.02
N PHE A 123 -21.02 -2.84 -13.72
CA PHE A 123 -20.29 -1.72 -13.15
C PHE A 123 -20.71 -0.45 -13.88
N VAL A 124 -21.11 0.56 -13.12
CA VAL A 124 -21.50 1.88 -13.63
C VAL A 124 -20.48 2.90 -13.15
N ARG A 125 -20.10 3.86 -14.01
CA ARG A 125 -19.15 4.93 -13.73
C ARG A 125 -19.73 6.31 -14.07
#